data_AF-A0A8H8JND9-F1
#
_entry.id   AF-A0A8H8JND9-F1
#
_cell.length_a   1.000
_cell.length_b   1.000
_cell.length_c   1.000
_cell.angle_alpha   90.00
_cell.angle_beta   90.00
_cell.angle_gamma   90.00
#
_symmetry.space_group_name_H-M   'P 1'
#
loop_
_entity.id
_entity.type
_entity.pdbx_description
1 polymer ?
#
loop_
_entity_poly.entity_id
_entity_poly.type
_entity_poly.pdbx_seq_one_letter_code
_entity_poly.pdbx_strand_id
1 'polypeptide(L)'
;MSSPTSVGNAVMISKPTNSWEKVGTGVNEGPAPLYHGGRTWLVYSASLCSTSGYSLGIIELTGSDPLQASSWVKNNSGPVFSAANGSYGVGHNGFFTSPSGQIYNVYHASPTSTVTCDGNRRTMVQPVNWNSDGTPNFGQPRPLSEGIAEPS
;
A
#
# COMPACT_ATOMS: atom_id res chain seq x y z
N MET A 1 12.26 17.20 -11.18
CA MET A 1 13.15 16.91 -10.04
C MET A 1 14.50 17.51 -10.36
N SER A 2 15.11 18.23 -9.43
CA SER A 2 16.42 18.91 -9.62
C SER A 2 17.57 18.15 -8.98
N SER A 3 17.31 17.37 -7.92
CA SER A 3 18.29 16.49 -7.27
C SER A 3 17.59 15.42 -6.40
N PRO A 4 18.30 14.44 -5.81
CA PRO A 4 17.73 13.50 -4.84
C PRO A 4 17.10 14.14 -3.59
N THR A 5 17.42 15.41 -3.30
CA THR A 5 16.91 16.17 -2.14
C THR A 5 16.09 17.40 -2.54
N SER A 6 15.82 17.61 -3.83
CA SER A 6 15.13 18.79 -4.34
C SER A 6 14.13 18.42 -5.44
N VAL A 7 12.88 18.78 -5.20
CA VAL A 7 11.75 18.58 -6.11
C VAL A 7 11.24 19.92 -6.63
N GLY A 8 10.53 19.89 -7.76
CA GLY A 8 9.85 21.06 -8.30
C GLY A 8 8.41 21.16 -7.75
N ASN A 9 7.50 21.63 -8.59
CA ASN A 9 6.08 21.68 -8.26
C ASN A 9 5.53 20.30 -7.87
N ALA A 10 4.66 20.28 -6.86
CA ALA A 10 3.91 19.11 -6.43
C ALA A 10 2.43 19.25 -6.80
N VAL A 11 1.78 18.14 -7.12
CA VAL A 11 0.35 18.08 -7.45
C VAL A 11 -0.31 17.07 -6.52
N MET A 12 -1.47 17.44 -5.96
CA MET A 12 -2.27 16.55 -5.15
C MET A 12 -3.03 15.57 -6.06
N ILE A 13 -2.58 14.32 -6.05
CA ILE A 13 -3.15 13.24 -6.87
C ILE A 13 -4.14 12.35 -6.10
N SER A 14 -4.17 12.46 -4.77
CA SER A 14 -5.12 11.78 -3.90
C SER A 14 -5.32 12.55 -2.60
N LYS A 15 -6.52 12.45 -2.03
CA LYS A 15 -6.85 12.90 -0.66
C LYS A 15 -7.89 11.95 -0.06
N PRO A 16 -7.99 11.81 1.28
CA PRO A 16 -8.96 10.93 1.92
C PRO A 16 -10.39 11.41 1.64
N THR A 17 -11.16 10.61 0.91
CA THR A 17 -12.56 10.90 0.53
C THR A 17 -13.49 9.78 0.99
N ASN A 18 -13.05 8.53 0.88
CA ASN A 18 -13.82 7.35 1.26
C ASN A 18 -13.91 7.22 2.78
N SER A 19 -14.99 6.61 3.29
CA SER A 19 -15.19 6.42 4.74
C SER A 19 -14.07 5.61 5.39
N TRP A 20 -13.57 4.58 4.70
CA TRP A 20 -12.46 3.73 5.16
C TRP A 20 -11.11 4.45 5.20
N GLU A 21 -10.97 5.62 4.57
CA GLU A 21 -9.77 6.47 4.64
C GLU A 21 -9.78 7.45 5.83
N LYS A 22 -10.90 7.48 6.58
CA LYS A 22 -11.21 8.51 7.59
C LYS A 22 -11.50 7.94 8.97
N VAL A 23 -11.12 6.68 9.24
CA VAL A 23 -11.27 6.08 10.57
C VAL A 23 -10.25 6.74 11.52
N GLY A 24 -10.75 7.33 12.61
CA GLY A 24 -9.95 8.18 13.50
C GLY A 24 -9.70 9.58 12.91
N THR A 25 -9.03 9.67 11.77
CA THR A 25 -8.87 10.91 11.00
C THR A 25 -8.63 10.62 9.51
N GLY A 26 -8.86 11.61 8.65
CA GLY A 26 -8.61 11.50 7.22
C GLY A 26 -7.12 11.48 6.89
N VAL A 27 -6.60 10.33 6.45
CA VAL A 27 -5.18 10.15 6.11
C VAL A 27 -5.04 9.48 4.75
N ASN A 28 -4.12 10.00 3.93
CA ASN A 28 -3.46 9.28 2.84
C ASN A 28 -1.95 9.53 3.06
N GLU A 29 -1.16 8.50 3.36
CA GLU A 29 0.27 8.62 3.68
C GLU A 29 1.07 7.42 3.17
N GLY A 30 2.40 7.43 3.37
CA GLY A 30 3.28 6.31 3.05
C GLY A 30 3.15 5.79 1.61
N PRO A 31 3.32 6.64 0.58
CA PRO A 31 3.17 6.22 -0.81
C PRO A 31 4.31 5.27 -1.24
N ALA A 32 3.94 4.15 -1.86
CA ALA A 32 4.85 3.17 -2.43
C ALA A 32 4.52 2.94 -3.91
N PRO A 33 5.43 3.27 -4.85
CA PRO A 33 5.20 3.02 -6.26
C PRO A 33 5.34 1.53 -6.60
N LEU A 34 4.42 1.04 -7.43
CA LEU A 34 4.42 -0.32 -7.97
C LEU A 34 4.40 -0.26 -9.50
N TYR A 35 5.28 -1.02 -10.13
CA TYR A 35 5.45 -1.06 -11.58
C TYR A 35 5.32 -2.50 -12.08
N HIS A 36 4.42 -2.74 -13.03
CA HIS A 36 4.24 -4.06 -13.64
C HIS A 36 3.47 -3.95 -14.95
N GLY A 37 3.84 -4.74 -15.96
CA GLY A 37 3.12 -4.79 -17.24
C GLY A 37 3.00 -3.45 -17.97
N GLY A 38 3.99 -2.55 -17.80
CA GLY A 38 3.96 -1.19 -18.36
C GLY A 38 3.02 -0.21 -17.64
N ARG A 39 2.39 -0.62 -16.54
CA ARG A 39 1.48 0.20 -15.73
C ARG A 39 2.17 0.66 -14.46
N THR A 40 1.68 1.77 -13.91
CA THR A 40 2.18 2.39 -12.68
C THR A 40 1.05 2.58 -11.69
N TRP A 41 1.25 2.12 -10.47
CA TRP A 41 0.37 2.37 -9.34
C TRP A 41 1.12 3.08 -8.21
N LEU A 42 0.40 3.84 -7.41
CA LEU A 42 0.84 4.27 -6.10
C LEU A 42 -0.07 3.64 -5.05
N VAL A 43 0.52 2.79 -4.22
CA VAL A 43 -0.14 2.22 -3.04
C VAL A 43 0.12 3.17 -1.89
N TYR A 44 -0.89 3.41 -1.05
CA TYR A 44 -0.78 4.35 0.07
C TYR A 44 -1.52 3.80 1.29
N SER A 45 -1.16 4.26 2.48
CA SER A 45 -1.88 3.92 3.71
C SER A 45 -2.96 4.96 4.01
N ALA A 46 -4.08 4.51 4.57
CA ALA A 46 -5.18 5.39 4.93
C ALA A 46 -5.67 5.16 6.37
N SER A 47 -6.47 6.11 6.88
CA SER A 47 -6.90 6.19 8.29
C SER A 47 -5.76 6.39 9.30
N LEU A 48 -6.09 6.67 10.55
CA LEU A 48 -5.09 6.89 11.60
C LEU A 48 -4.37 5.57 11.96
N CYS A 49 -3.03 5.61 12.07
CA CYS A 49 -2.20 4.43 12.34
C CYS A 49 -2.56 3.67 13.62
N SER A 50 -3.15 4.34 14.62
CA SER A 50 -3.54 3.77 15.91
C SER A 50 -4.99 3.28 15.92
N THR A 51 -5.50 2.87 14.76
CA THR A 51 -6.87 2.39 14.61
C THR A 51 -6.88 1.09 13.81
N SER A 52 -7.95 0.32 13.97
CA SER A 52 -8.20 -0.86 13.14
C SER A 52 -8.46 -0.53 11.67
N GLY A 53 -8.68 0.75 11.34
CA GLY A 53 -8.90 1.21 9.96
C GLY A 53 -7.63 1.36 9.13
N TYR A 54 -6.44 1.27 9.73
CA TYR A 54 -5.18 1.40 9.00
C TYR A 54 -5.03 0.28 7.96
N SER A 55 -5.00 0.66 6.70
CA SER A 55 -5.12 -0.23 5.53
C SER A 55 -4.51 0.42 4.28
N LEU A 56 -4.29 -0.36 3.23
CA LEU A 56 -3.74 0.14 1.97
C LEU A 56 -4.84 0.48 0.96
N GLY A 57 -4.73 1.67 0.36
CA GLY A 57 -5.40 2.09 -0.86
C GLY A 57 -4.48 2.04 -2.07
N ILE A 58 -5.05 2.24 -3.26
CA ILE A 58 -4.28 2.31 -4.50
C ILE A 58 -4.87 3.35 -5.46
N ILE A 59 -3.97 4.07 -6.14
CA ILE A 59 -4.29 4.87 -7.33
C ILE A 59 -3.45 4.37 -8.51
N GLU A 60 -4.02 4.39 -9.71
CA GLU A 60 -3.36 3.99 -10.95
C GLU A 60 -3.12 5.20 -11.85
N LEU A 61 -1.94 5.29 -12.46
CA LEU A 61 -1.66 6.25 -13.52
C LEU A 61 -2.20 5.71 -14.85
N THR A 62 -3.34 6.24 -15.30
CA THR A 62 -3.99 5.87 -16.57
C THR A 62 -3.80 6.93 -17.67
N GLY A 63 -3.41 8.16 -17.29
CA GLY A 63 -2.99 9.20 -18.22
C GLY A 63 -1.49 9.18 -18.50
N SER A 64 -1.02 10.10 -19.36
CA SER A 64 0.40 10.19 -19.74
C SER A 64 1.24 11.11 -18.86
N ASP A 65 0.61 12.03 -18.11
CA ASP A 65 1.31 13.02 -17.29
C ASP A 65 1.07 12.76 -15.79
N PRO A 66 2.07 12.26 -15.03
CA PRO A 66 1.93 12.01 -13.60
C PRO A 66 1.77 13.29 -12.76
N LEU A 67 2.06 14.48 -13.32
CA LEU A 67 1.83 15.77 -12.68
C LEU A 67 0.42 16.33 -12.98
N GLN A 68 -0.45 15.57 -13.64
CA GLN A 68 -1.88 15.92 -13.76
C GLN A 68 -2.70 15.02 -12.84
N ALA A 69 -3.48 15.63 -11.95
CA ALA A 69 -4.35 14.89 -11.03
C ALA A 69 -5.36 14.00 -11.76
N SER A 70 -5.84 14.43 -12.93
CA SER A 70 -6.77 13.67 -13.78
C SER A 70 -6.13 12.45 -14.46
N SER A 71 -4.81 12.33 -14.47
CA SER A 71 -4.13 11.12 -14.96
C SER A 71 -4.20 9.96 -13.97
N TRP A 72 -4.63 10.22 -12.73
CA TRP A 72 -4.69 9.22 -11.66
C TRP A 72 -6.13 8.78 -11.38
N VAL A 73 -6.37 7.48 -11.41
CA VAL A 73 -7.66 6.87 -11.05
C VAL A 73 -7.53 6.19 -9.70
N LYS A 74 -8.30 6.66 -8.71
CA LYS A 74 -8.39 6.04 -7.39
C LYS A 74 -9.31 4.82 -7.40
N ASN A 75 -8.87 3.72 -6.80
CA ASN A 75 -9.78 2.62 -6.45
C ASN A 75 -10.69 3.04 -5.29
N ASN A 76 -11.99 3.16 -5.56
CA ASN A 76 -12.99 3.56 -4.57
C ASN A 76 -13.79 2.39 -3.98
N SER A 77 -13.56 1.15 -4.44
CA SER A 77 -14.32 -0.03 -3.98
C SER A 77 -13.98 -0.46 -2.55
N GLY A 78 -12.86 0.00 -2.00
CA GLY A 78 -12.40 -0.33 -0.64
C GLY A 78 -10.88 -0.37 -0.53
N PRO A 79 -10.34 -0.71 0.65
CA PRO A 79 -8.92 -0.98 0.80
C PRO A 79 -8.52 -2.22 -0.02
N VAL A 80 -7.34 -2.19 -0.63
CA VAL A 80 -6.76 -3.32 -1.38
C VAL A 80 -5.99 -4.28 -0.49
N PHE A 81 -5.72 -3.88 0.76
CA PHE A 81 -5.07 -4.71 1.77
C PHE A 81 -5.45 -4.21 3.17
N SER A 82 -5.99 -5.08 4.02
CA SER A 82 -6.51 -4.73 5.34
C SER A 82 -6.24 -5.84 6.35
N ALA A 83 -6.65 -5.64 7.61
CA ALA A 83 -6.38 -6.57 8.70
C ALA A 83 -6.94 -7.98 8.45
N ALA A 84 -6.12 -9.01 8.65
CA ALA A 84 -6.51 -10.41 8.61
C ALA A 84 -5.50 -11.29 9.37
N ASN A 85 -5.90 -12.52 9.72
CA ASN A 85 -4.99 -13.57 10.20
C ASN A 85 -4.08 -13.15 11.39
N GLY A 86 -4.65 -12.37 12.33
CA GLY A 86 -3.90 -11.86 13.49
C GLY A 86 -2.95 -10.69 13.20
N SER A 87 -2.95 -10.18 11.96
CA SER A 87 -2.27 -8.96 11.54
C SER A 87 -3.28 -7.81 11.45
N TYR A 88 -3.11 -6.80 12.29
CA TYR A 88 -4.01 -5.65 12.38
C TYR A 88 -3.31 -4.36 11.96
N GLY A 89 -4.07 -3.33 11.57
CA GLY A 89 -3.52 -2.01 11.23
C GLY A 89 -2.35 -2.11 10.25
N VAL A 90 -2.59 -2.72 9.09
CA VAL A 90 -1.54 -3.06 8.11
C VAL A 90 -1.27 -1.88 7.20
N GLY A 91 0.00 -1.54 6.97
CA GLY A 91 0.31 -0.46 6.04
C GLY A 91 1.76 -0.04 6.00
N HIS A 92 1.95 1.22 5.59
CA HIS A 92 3.19 1.90 5.23
C HIS A 92 4.13 0.96 4.49
N ASN A 93 3.64 0.46 3.35
CA ASN A 93 4.29 -0.62 2.66
C ASN A 93 5.42 -0.10 1.76
N GLY A 94 6.17 -1.05 1.21
CA GLY A 94 7.11 -0.88 0.12
C GLY A 94 7.09 -2.11 -0.77
N PHE A 95 7.83 -2.05 -1.87
CA PHE A 95 7.98 -3.16 -2.79
C PHE A 95 9.46 -3.45 -3.03
N PHE A 96 9.78 -4.73 -3.18
CA PHE A 96 11.06 -5.18 -3.70
C PHE A 96 10.85 -6.34 -4.65
N THR A 97 11.82 -6.57 -5.53
CA THR A 97 11.76 -7.64 -6.52
C THR A 97 12.81 -8.69 -6.16
N SER A 98 12.42 -9.96 -6.15
CA SER A 98 13.36 -11.08 -5.96
C SER A 98 14.20 -11.32 -7.22
N PRO A 99 15.33 -12.05 -7.14
CA PRO A 99 16.13 -12.36 -8.32
C PRO A 99 15.37 -13.12 -9.42
N SER A 100 14.33 -13.89 -9.11
CA SER A 100 13.44 -14.53 -10.08
C SER A 100 12.46 -13.57 -10.77
N GLY A 101 12.42 -12.30 -10.37
CA GLY A 101 11.51 -11.27 -10.90
C GLY A 101 10.16 -11.17 -10.19
N GLN A 102 9.92 -11.95 -9.12
CA GLN A 102 8.68 -11.85 -8.34
C GLN A 102 8.70 -10.58 -7.47
N ILE A 103 7.62 -9.81 -7.50
CA ILE A 103 7.45 -8.63 -6.64
C ILE A 103 6.89 -9.05 -5.28
N TYR A 104 7.48 -8.53 -4.22
CA TYR A 104 7.06 -8.72 -2.83
C TYR A 104 6.57 -7.42 -2.22
N ASN A 105 5.47 -7.50 -1.48
CA ASN A 105 4.98 -6.45 -0.61
C ASN A 105 5.66 -6.58 0.76
N VAL A 106 6.40 -5.56 1.18
CA VAL A 106 6.89 -5.43 2.56
C VAL A 106 6.04 -4.39 3.28
N TYR A 107 5.50 -4.71 4.44
CA TYR A 107 4.57 -3.84 5.17
C TYR A 107 4.72 -4.06 6.67
N HIS A 108 4.15 -3.19 7.50
CA HIS A 108 4.06 -3.45 8.93
C HIS A 108 2.67 -3.91 9.34
N ALA A 109 2.59 -4.67 10.44
CA ALA A 109 1.33 -5.06 11.07
C ALA A 109 1.43 -5.00 12.60
N SER A 110 0.34 -4.59 13.25
CA SER A 110 0.15 -4.75 14.69
C SER A 110 -0.18 -6.21 15.02
N PRO A 111 0.44 -6.81 16.06
CA PRO A 111 0.09 -8.15 16.53
C PRO A 111 -1.17 -8.16 17.43
N THR A 112 -1.71 -6.99 17.79
CA THR A 112 -2.88 -6.84 18.66
C THR A 112 -4.02 -6.15 17.94
N SER A 113 -5.25 -6.58 18.23
CA SER A 113 -6.48 -5.98 17.70
C SER A 113 -6.73 -4.57 18.24
N THR A 114 -6.26 -4.27 19.46
CA THR A 114 -6.09 -2.91 19.96
C THR A 114 -4.85 -2.31 19.29
N VAL A 115 -5.05 -1.67 18.14
CA VAL A 115 -3.96 -1.09 17.34
C VAL A 115 -3.44 0.19 17.98
N THR A 116 -2.13 0.27 18.13
CA THR A 116 -1.39 1.41 18.70
C THR A 116 -0.19 1.75 17.81
N CYS A 117 0.29 2.99 17.88
CA CYS A 117 1.55 3.41 17.21
C CYS A 117 2.68 3.44 18.23
N ASP A 118 2.87 2.32 18.93
CA ASP A 118 3.72 2.18 20.12
C ASP A 118 5.08 1.51 19.86
N GLY A 119 5.38 1.19 18.59
CA GLY A 119 6.62 0.51 18.19
C GLY A 119 6.53 -1.02 18.19
N ASN A 120 5.41 -1.64 18.59
CA ASN A 120 5.23 -3.09 18.58
C ASN A 120 4.83 -3.67 17.21
N ARG A 121 4.70 -2.82 16.19
CA ARG A 121 4.40 -3.24 14.82
C ARG A 121 5.58 -4.04 14.25
N ARG A 122 5.28 -5.14 13.57
CA ARG A 122 6.27 -6.06 13.00
C ARG A 122 6.33 -5.88 11.50
N THR A 123 7.53 -6.00 10.93
CA THR A 123 7.70 -6.07 9.48
C THR A 123 7.26 -7.43 8.97
N MET A 124 6.47 -7.41 7.91
CA MET A 124 5.87 -8.56 7.24
C MET A 124 6.21 -8.50 5.76
N VAL A 125 6.30 -9.66 5.11
CA VAL A 125 6.63 -9.79 3.68
C VAL A 125 5.72 -10.85 3.06
N GLN A 126 5.16 -10.58 1.88
CA GLN A 126 4.47 -11.59 1.08
C GLN A 126 4.50 -11.25 -0.42
N PRO A 127 4.42 -12.25 -1.33
CA PRO A 127 4.41 -11.99 -2.76
C PRO A 127 3.16 -11.19 -3.18
N VAL A 128 3.33 -10.30 -4.14
CA VAL A 128 2.23 -9.65 -4.88
C VAL A 128 1.79 -10.59 -6.00
N ASN A 129 0.53 -10.99 -5.99
CA ASN A 129 -0.06 -11.74 -7.09
C ASN A 129 -0.67 -10.77 -8.12
N TRP A 130 -1.09 -11.29 -9.26
CA TRP A 130 -1.65 -10.50 -10.35
C TRP A 130 -2.99 -11.10 -10.78
N ASN A 131 -4.00 -10.24 -10.90
CA ASN A 131 -5.28 -10.64 -11.48
C ASN A 131 -5.11 -10.85 -12.99
N SER A 132 -6.09 -11.54 -13.61
CA SER A 132 -6.05 -11.81 -15.07
C SER A 132 -6.07 -10.54 -15.94
N ASP A 133 -6.55 -9.42 -15.40
CA ASP A 133 -6.55 -8.10 -16.04
C ASP A 133 -5.24 -7.31 -15.81
N GLY A 134 -4.24 -7.93 -15.17
CA GLY A 134 -2.95 -7.33 -14.86
C GLY A 134 -2.96 -6.35 -13.68
N THR A 135 -4.06 -6.21 -12.95
CA THR A 135 -4.09 -5.42 -11.70
C THR A 135 -3.43 -6.18 -10.54
N PRO A 136 -2.80 -5.47 -9.58
CA PRO A 136 -2.16 -6.11 -8.44
C PRO A 136 -3.18 -6.74 -7.50
N ASN A 137 -2.83 -7.92 -6.99
CA ASN A 137 -3.58 -8.65 -5.98
C ASN A 137 -2.69 -8.92 -4.77
N PHE A 138 -2.88 -8.10 -3.73
CA PHE A 138 -2.14 -8.24 -2.48
C PHE A 138 -2.64 -9.40 -1.61
N GLY A 139 -3.82 -9.96 -1.91
CA GLY A 139 -4.50 -10.94 -1.08
C GLY A 139 -4.84 -10.37 0.31
N GLN A 140 -4.66 -11.21 1.32
CA GLN A 140 -4.78 -10.83 2.73
C GLN A 140 -3.42 -11.01 3.43
N PRO A 141 -3.16 -10.31 4.54
CA PRO A 141 -2.00 -10.60 5.39
C PRO A 141 -1.92 -12.10 5.71
N ARG A 142 -0.75 -12.70 5.52
CA ARG A 142 -0.53 -14.12 5.84
C ARG A 142 -0.43 -14.34 7.36
N PRO A 143 -0.93 -15.47 7.91
CA PRO A 143 -0.72 -15.81 9.31
C PRO A 143 0.78 -16.03 9.59
N LEU A 144 1.22 -15.71 10.81
CA LEU A 144 2.63 -15.90 11.22
C LEU A 144 3.09 -17.37 11.20
N SER A 145 2.15 -18.32 11.21
CA SER A 145 2.44 -19.75 11.09
C SER A 145 2.73 -20.20 9.66
N GLU A 146 2.46 -19.37 8.66
CA GLU A 146 2.71 -19.70 7.25
C GLU A 146 4.17 -19.42 6.90
N GLY A 147 4.92 -20.49 6.60
CA GLY A 147 6.26 -20.37 6.04
C GLY A 147 6.19 -19.87 4.60
N ILE A 148 6.94 -18.83 4.29
CA ILE A 148 7.16 -18.37 2.92
C ILE A 148 8.56 -18.81 2.47
N ALA A 149 8.66 -19.27 1.23
CA ALA A 149 9.98 -19.54 0.63
C ALA A 149 10.79 -18.25 0.59
N GLU A 150 12.11 -18.37 0.68
CA GLU A 150 13.01 -17.25 0.48
C GLU A 150 12.78 -16.64 -0.91
N PRO A 151 12.75 -15.30 -1.05
CA PRO A 151 12.69 -14.64 -2.34
C PRO A 151 13.90 -15.02 -3.22
N SER A 152 13.73 -16.03 -4.06
CA SER A 152 14.73 -16.50 -5.04
C SER A 152 14.78 -15.63 -6.29
#